data_AF-A0A5J4Q430-F1
#
_entry.id   AF-A0A5J4Q430-F1
#
_cell.length_a   1.000
_cell.length_b   1.000
_cell.length_c   1.000
_cell.angle_alpha   90.00
_cell.angle_beta   90.00
_cell.angle_gamma   90.00
#
_symmetry.space_group_name_H-M   'P 1'
#
loop_
_entity.id
_entity.type
_entity.pdbx_description
1 polymer ?
#
loop_
_entity_poly.entity_id
_entity_poly.type
_entity_poly.pdbx_seq_one_letter_code
_entity_poly.pdbx_strand_id
1 'polypeptide(L)'
;MSKKARVIAFYLPQYHPTPSNDKWWGKGFTEWTNVGKAKPLFKGHYQPKVPADLGYYDLRLPEVREAQAQMAHEAGIEGFCYYHYWFGNGKQELELPFNEVLKLGKPDFPFCLCWDFVATIVKLVFFLSIVTFKINSLCKHRAYPSQ
;
A
#
# COMPACT_ATOMS: atom_id res chain seq x y z
N MET A 1 -6.62 26.41 -18.57
CA MET A 1 -5.39 25.72 -18.14
C MET A 1 -5.51 24.24 -18.48
N SER A 2 -4.52 23.66 -19.15
CA SER A 2 -4.46 22.22 -19.42
C SER A 2 -4.37 21.47 -18.09
N LYS A 3 -5.24 20.47 -17.85
CA LYS A 3 -5.14 19.59 -16.67
C LYS A 3 -3.91 18.71 -16.86
N LYS A 4 -2.86 18.95 -16.07
CA LYS A 4 -1.70 18.06 -15.99
C LYS A 4 -2.11 16.73 -15.35
N ALA A 5 -1.55 15.63 -15.84
CA ALA A 5 -1.71 14.32 -15.22
C ALA A 5 -1.05 14.33 -13.84
N ARG A 6 -1.73 13.75 -12.85
CA ARG A 6 -1.22 13.62 -11.48
C ARG A 6 -0.53 12.27 -11.33
N VAL A 7 0.66 12.26 -10.75
CA VAL A 7 1.42 11.03 -10.53
C VAL A 7 1.12 10.46 -9.15
N ILE A 8 0.73 9.19 -9.09
CA ILE A 8 0.44 8.48 -7.83
C ILE A 8 1.31 7.22 -7.79
N ALA A 9 1.91 6.93 -6.63
CA ALA A 9 2.69 5.72 -6.44
C ALA A 9 1.89 4.67 -5.66
N PHE A 10 1.94 3.42 -6.11
CA PHE A 10 1.36 2.31 -5.35
C PHE A 10 2.18 2.04 -4.08
N TYR A 11 1.47 1.84 -2.98
CA TYR A 11 2.04 1.74 -1.65
C TYR A 11 1.63 0.41 -0.99
N LEU A 12 2.58 -0.53 -0.93
CA LEU A 12 2.38 -1.88 -0.42
C LEU A 12 2.68 -1.93 1.08
N PRO A 13 1.71 -2.29 1.95
CA PRO A 13 1.96 -2.30 3.39
C PRO A 13 2.80 -3.49 3.88
N GLN A 14 3.10 -4.51 3.05
CA GLN A 14 3.73 -5.78 3.48
C GLN A 14 5.24 -5.68 3.87
N TYR A 15 5.74 -4.48 4.14
CA TYR A 15 7.07 -4.23 4.69
C TYR A 15 7.04 -4.09 6.22
N HIS A 16 6.28 -4.96 6.88
CA HIS A 16 6.30 -5.19 8.32
C HIS A 16 5.83 -6.63 8.61
N PRO A 17 6.35 -7.29 9.66
CA PRO A 17 5.93 -8.65 9.99
C PRO A 17 4.52 -8.64 10.59
N THR A 18 3.73 -9.67 10.28
CA THR A 18 2.44 -9.93 10.93
C THR A 18 2.34 -11.36 11.41
N PRO A 19 1.55 -11.65 12.46
CA PRO A 19 1.35 -13.02 12.93
C PRO A 19 0.78 -13.95 11.85
N SER A 20 -0.10 -13.43 10.99
CA SER A 20 -0.61 -14.19 9.83
C SER A 20 0.52 -14.56 8.88
N ASN A 21 1.35 -13.59 8.48
CA ASN A 21 2.47 -13.85 7.57
C ASN A 21 3.49 -14.81 8.16
N ASP A 22 3.80 -14.67 9.46
CA ASP A 22 4.71 -15.58 10.15
C ASP A 22 4.25 -17.04 10.09
N LYS A 23 2.92 -17.26 10.18
CA LYS A 23 2.31 -18.60 10.08
C LYS A 23 2.41 -19.19 8.67
N TRP A 24 2.25 -18.38 7.63
CA TRP A 24 2.18 -18.86 6.24
C TRP A 24 3.54 -18.89 5.54
N TRP A 25 4.42 -17.93 5.84
CA TRP A 25 5.66 -17.66 5.10
C TRP A 25 6.92 -17.82 5.96
N GLY A 26 6.76 -18.07 7.26
CA GLY A 26 7.85 -18.21 8.22
C GLY A 26 8.08 -16.94 9.04
N LYS A 27 8.65 -17.12 10.23
CA LYS A 27 8.85 -16.05 11.22
C LYS A 27 9.64 -14.87 10.66
N GLY A 28 9.12 -13.66 10.85
CA GLY A 28 9.73 -12.41 10.44
C GLY A 28 9.57 -12.10 8.95
N PHE A 29 8.64 -12.76 8.25
CA PHE A 29 8.45 -12.54 6.82
C PHE A 29 7.96 -11.12 6.52
N THR A 30 8.61 -10.48 5.56
CA THR A 30 8.19 -9.25 4.88
C THR A 30 8.56 -9.38 3.40
N GLU A 31 8.07 -8.47 2.56
CA GLU A 31 8.48 -8.46 1.14
C GLU A 31 9.98 -8.23 0.93
N TRP A 32 10.70 -7.71 1.93
CA TRP A 32 12.15 -7.67 1.90
C TRP A 32 12.80 -9.05 1.76
N THR A 33 12.19 -10.08 2.31
CA THR A 33 12.63 -11.46 2.15
C THR A 33 12.62 -11.87 0.67
N ASN A 34 11.61 -11.43 -0.09
CA ASN A 34 11.51 -11.71 -1.52
C ASN A 34 12.49 -10.86 -2.33
N VAL A 35 12.59 -9.57 -2.01
CA VAL A 35 13.57 -8.66 -2.64
C VAL A 35 14.99 -9.19 -2.46
N GLY A 36 15.38 -9.62 -1.25
CA GLY A 36 16.71 -10.16 -0.97
C GLY A 36 16.98 -11.50 -1.66
N LYS A 37 15.96 -12.32 -1.93
CA LYS A 37 16.08 -13.61 -2.64
C LYS A 37 16.08 -13.45 -4.16
N ALA A 38 15.74 -12.28 -4.70
CA ALA A 38 15.62 -12.06 -6.13
C ALA A 38 16.95 -12.31 -6.86
N LYS A 39 16.89 -13.01 -7.99
CA LYS A 39 18.04 -13.32 -8.85
C LYS A 39 17.82 -12.76 -10.25
N PRO A 40 18.89 -12.34 -10.96
CA PRO A 40 18.80 -12.01 -12.38
C PRO A 40 18.24 -13.18 -13.18
N LEU A 41 17.22 -12.91 -14.01
CA LEU A 41 16.58 -13.92 -14.87
C LEU A 41 17.06 -13.86 -16.33
N PHE A 42 17.76 -12.79 -16.71
CA PHE A 42 18.31 -12.59 -18.05
C PHE A 42 19.51 -11.62 -17.99
N LYS A 43 20.32 -11.58 -19.06
CA LYS A 43 21.52 -10.73 -19.13
C LYS A 43 21.16 -9.25 -18.97
N GLY A 44 21.81 -8.56 -18.04
CA GLY A 44 21.53 -7.15 -17.73
C GLY A 44 20.36 -6.92 -16.77
N HIS A 45 19.70 -7.97 -16.28
CA HIS A 45 18.64 -7.83 -15.27
C HIS A 45 19.26 -7.47 -13.91
N TYR A 46 19.08 -6.22 -13.48
CA TYR A 46 19.55 -5.76 -12.18
C TYR A 46 18.66 -6.28 -11.04
N GLN A 47 19.10 -7.36 -10.38
CA GLN A 47 18.53 -7.92 -9.16
C GLN A 47 19.63 -8.50 -8.26
N PRO A 48 19.47 -8.47 -6.93
CA PRO A 48 18.35 -7.84 -6.22
C PRO A 48 18.43 -6.30 -6.21
N LYS A 49 17.29 -5.63 -6.22
CA LYS A 49 17.21 -4.17 -5.98
C LYS A 49 17.31 -3.88 -4.48
N VAL A 50 18.54 -3.85 -3.97
CA VAL A 50 18.81 -3.52 -2.56
C VAL A 50 18.36 -2.08 -2.28
N PRO A 51 17.58 -1.85 -1.21
CA PRO A 51 17.11 -0.51 -0.86
C PRO A 51 18.29 0.41 -0.48
N ALA A 52 18.18 1.69 -0.86
CA ALA A 52 19.18 2.71 -0.60
C ALA A 52 18.93 3.40 0.75
N ASP A 53 18.40 4.63 0.74
CA ASP A 53 18.46 5.57 1.87
C ASP A 53 17.75 5.10 3.14
N LEU A 54 16.62 4.40 3.00
CA LEU A 54 15.85 3.87 4.14
C LEU A 54 16.21 2.43 4.52
N GLY A 55 17.10 1.79 3.75
CA GLY A 55 17.45 0.38 3.93
C GLY A 55 16.23 -0.55 3.96
N TYR A 56 16.36 -1.65 4.71
CA TYR A 56 15.29 -2.63 4.95
C TYR A 56 14.32 -2.12 6.03
N TYR A 57 13.59 -1.05 5.70
CA TYR A 57 12.73 -0.34 6.64
C TYR A 57 11.54 -1.18 7.14
N ASP A 58 10.93 -0.72 8.24
CA ASP A 58 9.71 -1.29 8.83
C ASP A 58 8.59 -0.24 8.84
N LEU A 59 7.45 -0.56 8.22
CA LEU A 59 6.31 0.37 8.11
C LEU A 59 5.52 0.60 9.40
N ARG A 60 5.84 -0.11 10.48
CA ARG A 60 5.32 0.21 11.83
C ARG A 60 5.90 1.53 12.34
N LEU A 61 7.06 1.94 11.83
CA LEU A 61 7.76 3.14 12.27
C LEU A 61 7.16 4.38 11.60
N PRO A 62 6.67 5.39 12.34
CA PRO A 62 6.14 6.62 11.77
C PRO A 62 7.20 7.42 10.99
N GLU A 63 8.45 7.45 11.47
CA GLU A 63 9.57 8.17 10.84
C GLU A 63 9.88 7.65 9.43
N VAL A 64 9.72 6.34 9.20
CA VAL A 64 9.88 5.73 7.87
C VAL A 64 8.80 6.23 6.91
N ARG A 65 7.54 6.25 7.37
CA ARG A 65 6.40 6.70 6.55
C ARG A 65 6.51 8.18 6.21
N GLU A 66 6.98 9.00 7.14
CA GLU A 66 7.26 10.42 6.91
C GLU A 66 8.40 10.62 5.90
N ALA A 67 9.51 9.92 6.06
CA ALA A 67 10.62 10.00 5.11
C ALA A 67 10.19 9.55 3.70
N GLN A 68 9.35 8.53 3.58
CA GLN A 68 8.79 8.11 2.29
C GLN A 68 7.89 9.15 1.65
N ALA A 69 7.03 9.82 2.43
CA ALA A 69 6.21 10.90 1.92
C ALA A 69 7.06 12.08 1.45
N GLN A 70 8.12 12.43 2.18
CA GLN A 70 9.05 13.47 1.79
C GLN A 70 9.78 13.13 0.47
N MET A 71 10.37 11.93 0.36
CA MET A 71 11.02 11.47 -0.87
C MET A 71 10.04 11.46 -2.06
N ALA A 72 8.80 11.05 -1.83
CA ALA A 72 7.77 11.03 -2.87
C ALA A 72 7.43 12.45 -3.35
N HIS A 73 7.25 13.39 -2.41
CA HIS A 73 7.04 14.79 -2.73
C HIS A 73 8.20 15.38 -3.55
N GLU A 74 9.45 15.14 -3.13
CA GLU A 74 10.66 15.59 -3.83
C GLU A 74 10.78 14.99 -5.24
N ALA A 75 10.29 13.77 -5.44
CA ALA A 75 10.22 13.10 -6.75
C ALA A 75 9.03 13.55 -7.63
N GLY A 76 8.19 14.47 -7.15
CA GLY A 76 7.01 14.95 -7.88
C GLY A 76 5.82 13.98 -7.86
N ILE A 77 5.80 13.01 -6.94
CA ILE A 77 4.63 12.17 -6.69
C ILE A 77 3.63 12.99 -5.88
N GLU A 78 2.37 12.97 -6.29
CA GLU A 78 1.29 13.76 -5.68
C GLU A 78 0.43 12.98 -4.70
N GLY A 79 0.70 11.68 -4.52
CA GLY A 79 0.02 10.86 -3.53
C GLY A 79 0.37 9.39 -3.58
N PHE A 80 -0.10 8.66 -2.57
CA PHE A 80 0.02 7.22 -2.48
C PHE A 80 -1.30 6.49 -2.71
N CYS A 81 -1.25 5.36 -3.40
CA CYS A 81 -2.35 4.42 -3.54
C CYS A 81 -2.08 3.22 -2.64
N TYR A 82 -2.64 3.21 -1.43
CA TYR A 82 -2.42 2.15 -0.44
C TYR A 82 -3.15 0.88 -0.86
N TYR A 83 -2.43 -0.23 -0.93
CA TYR A 83 -3.09 -1.54 -0.96
C TYR A 83 -3.82 -1.77 0.36
N HIS A 84 -5.12 -2.02 0.26
CA HIS A 84 -5.99 -2.22 1.41
C HIS A 84 -6.68 -3.58 1.29
N TYR A 85 -6.24 -4.54 2.10
CA TYR A 85 -6.64 -5.95 1.98
C TYR A 85 -7.83 -6.26 2.86
N TRP A 86 -8.88 -6.80 2.23
CA TRP A 86 -10.08 -7.27 2.91
C TRP A 86 -10.32 -8.74 2.62
N PHE A 87 -10.51 -9.49 3.69
CA PHE A 87 -10.87 -10.89 3.69
C PHE A 87 -12.32 -11.06 4.15
N GLY A 88 -12.83 -12.29 4.01
CA GLY A 88 -14.16 -12.66 4.46
C GLY A 88 -14.41 -12.26 5.93
N ASN A 89 -15.67 -11.99 6.26
CA ASN A 89 -16.12 -11.55 7.59
C ASN A 89 -15.56 -10.19 8.05
N GLY A 90 -15.16 -9.34 7.10
CA GLY A 90 -14.66 -8.00 7.41
C GLY A 90 -13.25 -7.98 8.00
N LYS A 91 -12.53 -9.10 7.97
CA LYS A 91 -11.14 -9.17 8.44
C LYS A 91 -10.25 -8.35 7.49
N GLN A 92 -9.48 -7.43 8.05
CA GLN A 92 -8.39 -6.76 7.33
C GLN A 92 -7.07 -7.49 7.59
N GLU A 93 -6.10 -7.30 6.69
CA GLU A 93 -4.73 -7.79 6.85
C GLU A 93 -3.77 -6.71 6.37
N LEU A 94 -2.59 -6.61 7.00
CA LEU A 94 -1.59 -5.56 6.73
C LEU A 94 -2.11 -4.12 6.95
N GLU A 95 -3.18 -3.96 7.73
CA GLU A 95 -3.89 -2.71 7.94
C GLU A 95 -3.14 -1.71 8.84
N LEU A 96 -2.22 -2.22 9.67
CA LEU A 96 -1.57 -1.45 10.72
C LEU A 96 -0.92 -0.14 10.23
N PRO A 97 -0.09 -0.12 9.17
CA PRO A 97 0.54 1.12 8.71
C PRO A 97 -0.49 2.18 8.34
N PHE A 98 -1.55 1.81 7.62
CA PHE A 98 -2.56 2.75 7.16
C PHE A 98 -3.48 3.22 8.30
N ASN A 99 -3.86 2.31 9.21
CA ASN A 99 -4.62 2.69 10.42
C ASN A 99 -3.86 3.68 11.29
N GLU A 100 -2.54 3.52 11.42
CA GLU A 100 -1.71 4.49 12.13
C GLU A 100 -1.61 5.84 11.39
N VAL A 101 -1.62 5.85 10.04
CA VAL A 101 -1.71 7.11 9.28
C VAL A 101 -3.02 7.84 9.58
N LEU A 102 -4.15 7.11 9.57
CA LEU A 102 -5.47 7.70 9.88
C LEU A 102 -5.53 8.23 11.32
N LYS A 103 -4.96 7.48 12.27
CA LYS A 103 -4.96 7.84 13.68
C LYS A 103 -4.07 9.06 13.98
N LEU A 104 -2.89 9.12 13.37
CA LEU A 104 -1.91 10.18 13.62
C LEU A 104 -2.10 11.40 12.71
N GLY A 105 -2.84 11.25 11.60
CA GLY A 105 -2.92 12.25 10.54
C GLY A 105 -1.58 12.50 9.84
N LYS A 106 -0.68 11.51 9.91
CA LYS A 106 0.72 11.62 9.52
C LYS A 106 1.21 10.36 8.78
N PRO A 107 1.93 10.46 7.65
CA PRO A 107 2.31 11.69 6.95
C PRO A 107 1.11 12.48 6.41
N ASP A 108 1.22 13.82 6.39
CA ASP A 108 0.26 14.68 5.69
C ASP A 108 0.53 14.65 4.18
N PHE A 109 0.16 13.53 3.57
CA PHE A 109 0.38 13.27 2.15
C PHE A 109 -0.88 12.71 1.50
N PRO A 110 -1.28 13.19 0.31
CA PRO A 110 -2.53 12.74 -0.31
C PRO A 110 -2.51 11.23 -0.56
N PHE A 111 -3.66 10.59 -0.37
CA PHE A 111 -3.77 9.16 -0.61
C PHE A 111 -5.11 8.75 -1.24
N CYS A 112 -5.11 7.57 -1.84
CA CYS A 112 -6.29 6.80 -2.21
C CYS A 112 -6.06 5.33 -1.84
N LEU A 113 -7.12 4.51 -1.93
CA LEU A 113 -7.08 3.09 -1.58
C LEU A 113 -7.25 2.22 -2.83
N CYS A 114 -6.40 1.20 -2.93
CA CYS A 114 -6.49 0.09 -3.86
C CYS A 114 -7.09 -1.10 -3.12
N TRP A 115 -8.34 -1.45 -3.43
CA TRP A 115 -9.04 -2.54 -2.76
C TRP A 115 -8.65 -3.91 -3.33
N ASP A 116 -7.67 -4.58 -2.73
CA ASP A 116 -7.26 -5.89 -3.22
C ASP A 116 -8.10 -7.00 -2.56
N PHE A 117 -8.94 -7.64 -3.37
CA PHE A 117 -9.66 -8.84 -2.98
C PHE A 117 -8.78 -10.04 -3.37
N VAL A 118 -8.15 -10.68 -2.39
CA VAL A 118 -7.47 -11.96 -2.61
C VAL A 118 -8.53 -13.07 -2.74
N ALA A 119 -9.18 -13.11 -3.91
CA ALA A 119 -9.99 -14.21 -4.38
C ALA A 119 -9.72 -14.39 -5.89
N THR A 120 -8.56 -14.96 -6.22
CA THR A 120 -8.14 -15.71 -7.44
C THR A 120 -8.50 -15.20 -8.86
N ILE A 121 -9.38 -14.23 -9.10
CA ILE A 121 -9.98 -13.98 -10.43
C ILE A 121 -9.79 -12.55 -10.97
N VAL A 122 -9.25 -11.59 -10.22
CA VAL A 122 -9.36 -10.18 -10.64
C VAL A 122 -8.01 -9.46 -10.76
N LYS A 123 -7.02 -10.07 -11.44
CA LYS A 123 -5.88 -9.29 -11.99
C LYS A 123 -6.25 -8.50 -13.26
N LEU A 124 -7.34 -8.88 -13.95
CA LEU A 124 -7.74 -8.24 -15.22
C LEU A 124 -8.66 -7.02 -15.08
N VAL A 125 -9.49 -6.94 -14.03
CA VAL A 125 -10.49 -5.85 -13.90
C VAL A 125 -9.90 -4.61 -13.20
N PHE A 126 -8.78 -4.75 -12.48
CA PHE A 126 -8.17 -3.65 -11.75
C PHE A 126 -7.67 -2.50 -12.63
N PHE A 127 -7.34 -2.79 -13.89
CA PHE A 127 -6.94 -1.76 -14.86
C PHE A 127 -8.11 -0.84 -15.27
N LEU A 128 -9.37 -1.28 -15.09
CA LEU A 128 -10.57 -0.55 -15.48
C LEU A 128 -11.20 0.27 -14.33
N SER A 129 -10.97 -0.08 -13.07
CA SER A 129 -11.63 0.59 -11.93
C SER A 129 -10.95 1.87 -11.44
N ILE A 130 -9.68 2.10 -11.79
CA ILE A 130 -8.94 3.32 -11.42
C ILE A 130 -9.52 4.58 -12.10
N VAL A 131 -10.32 4.42 -13.17
CA VAL A 131 -10.86 5.54 -13.95
C VAL A 131 -12.17 6.12 -13.38
N THR A 132 -12.90 5.43 -12.50
CA THR A 132 -14.32 5.79 -12.25
C THR A 132 -14.69 6.18 -10.82
N PHE A 133 -13.80 6.12 -9.83
CA PHE A 133 -14.16 6.51 -8.46
C PHE A 133 -13.70 7.93 -8.11
N LYS A 134 -14.42 8.88 -8.69
CA LYS A 134 -14.63 10.22 -8.13
C LYS A 134 -15.38 10.03 -6.80
N ILE A 135 -14.65 9.81 -5.70
CA ILE A 135 -15.20 9.77 -4.33
C ILE A 135 -15.69 11.19 -3.97
N ASN A 136 -16.90 11.50 -4.41
CA ASN A 136 -17.74 12.57 -3.88
C ASN A 136 -19.17 12.06 -4.02
N SER A 137 -19.71 11.45 -2.95
CA SER A 137 -21.13 11.56 -2.53
C SER A 137 -21.64 10.45 -1.56
N LEU A 138 -20.87 9.44 -1.12
CA LEU A 138 -21.45 8.34 -0.32
C LEU A 138 -20.76 8.04 1.02
N CYS A 139 -20.25 9.08 1.68
CA CYS A 139 -19.97 9.05 3.12
C CYS A 139 -20.83 10.12 3.82
N LYS A 140 -22.14 9.89 3.85
CA LYS A 140 -23.10 10.44 4.82
C LYS A 140 -24.44 9.74 4.57
N HIS A 141 -25.01 9.18 5.63
CA HIS A 141 -26.31 8.47 5.71
C HIS A 141 -26.32 6.97 5.40
N ARG A 142 -25.99 6.19 6.43
CA ARG A 142 -26.91 5.19 7.00
C ARG A 142 -26.56 4.97 8.46
N ALA A 143 -27.17 5.83 9.29
CA ALA A 143 -27.53 5.47 10.65
C ALA A 143 -28.54 4.31 10.60
N TYR A 144 -28.53 3.46 11.64
CA TYR A 144 -29.53 2.48 12.09
C TYR A 144 -30.88 2.43 11.32
N PRO A 145 -31.40 1.22 11.04
CA PRO A 145 -32.21 0.56 12.08
C PRO A 145 -32.08 -0.97 12.15
N SER A 146 -32.23 -1.51 13.36
CA SER A 146 -32.84 -2.83 13.60
C SER A 146 -33.71 -2.72 14.86
N GLN A 147 -35.01 -2.53 14.63
CA GLN A 147 -36.04 -3.36 15.23
C GLN A 147 -36.76 -4.07 14.08
#